data_AF-A0A927NFH1-F1
#
_entry.id   AF-A0A927NFH1-F1
#
_cell.length_a   1.000
_cell.length_b   1.000
_cell.length_c   1.000
_cell.angle_alpha   90.00
_cell.angle_beta   90.00
_cell.angle_gamma   90.00
#
_symmetry.space_group_name_H-M   'P 1'
#
loop_
_entity.id
_entity.type
_entity.pdbx_description
1 polymer ?
#
loop_
_entity_poly.entity_id
_entity_poly.type
_entity_poly.pdbx_seq_one_letter_code
_entity_poly.pdbx_strand_id
1 'polypeptide(L)'
;MRKPSDVKGFAQDALIIICLVLFLSFMFRFWPITILAIIALLVVLVVRACKKQPQEAEEKIAEQPKEKESKLITDKELFELEYGVLTSKVSQLVEQEYPGAQWIWERPNVRKLLQNGEDVFIRLNKAGGYRRVKVLITNLFVQGLEVMPYTNEQQVKPIEEKEPSVVADEPLKVNYELMAFDWAENHIAELNERCNNAIGDGKDSILLTAEELPVQESWASICEELKRMDLSAVEMVPEGIKITLLQ
;
A
#
# COMPACT_ATOMS: atom_id res chain seq x y z
N MET A 1 29.66 -25.92 45.80
CA MET A 1 28.56 -26.12 44.84
C MET A 1 27.52 -25.01 45.06
N ARG A 2 27.41 -24.02 44.17
CA ARG A 2 26.38 -22.95 44.28
C ARG A 2 25.02 -23.52 43.84
N LYS A 3 23.97 -23.21 44.60
CA LYS A 3 22.61 -23.72 44.34
C LYS A 3 22.07 -23.15 43.00
N PRO A 4 21.30 -23.94 42.22
CA PRO A 4 20.75 -23.50 40.93
C PRO A 4 19.74 -22.34 41.03
N SER A 5 19.31 -21.98 42.25
CA SER A 5 18.47 -20.80 42.51
C SER A 5 19.25 -19.48 42.49
N ASP A 6 20.54 -19.48 42.84
CA ASP A 6 21.38 -18.27 42.83
C ASP A 6 21.68 -17.80 41.40
N VAL A 7 21.78 -18.73 40.44
CA VAL A 7 22.12 -18.42 39.04
C VAL A 7 20.98 -17.69 38.33
N LYS A 8 19.73 -18.01 38.67
CA LYS A 8 18.55 -17.36 38.09
C LYS A 8 18.38 -15.93 38.61
N GLY A 9 18.60 -15.71 39.91
CA GLY A 9 18.64 -14.37 40.50
C GLY A 9 19.73 -13.52 39.88
N PHE A 10 20.95 -14.07 39.77
CA PHE A 10 22.08 -13.37 39.14
C PHE A 10 21.84 -13.02 37.66
N ALA A 11 21.21 -13.92 36.89
CA ALA A 11 20.87 -13.65 35.49
C ALA A 11 19.79 -12.56 35.36
N GLN A 12 18.79 -12.55 36.24
CA GLN A 12 17.75 -11.53 36.27
C GLN A 12 18.31 -10.18 36.72
N ASP A 13 19.16 -10.16 37.75
CA ASP A 13 19.85 -8.96 38.22
C ASP A 13 20.78 -8.39 37.14
N ALA A 14 21.51 -9.26 36.43
CA ALA A 14 22.34 -8.87 35.29
C ALA A 14 21.50 -8.28 34.15
N LEU A 15 20.33 -8.86 33.83
CA LEU A 15 19.40 -8.32 32.84
C LEU A 15 18.86 -6.95 33.24
N ILE A 16 18.48 -6.77 34.50
CA ILE A 16 18.01 -5.48 35.03
C ILE A 16 19.11 -4.43 34.94
N ILE A 17 20.35 -4.78 35.31
CA ILE A 17 21.50 -3.88 35.21
C ILE A 17 21.78 -3.52 33.74
N ILE A 18 21.75 -4.49 32.82
CA ILE A 18 21.93 -4.24 31.38
C ILE A 18 20.85 -3.30 30.84
N CYS A 19 19.57 -3.55 31.18
CA CYS A 19 18.47 -2.68 30.79
C CYS A 19 18.62 -1.26 31.36
N LEU A 20 19.05 -1.12 32.63
CA LEU A 20 19.27 0.16 33.26
C LEU A 20 20.44 0.92 32.62
N VAL A 21 21.53 0.23 32.27
CA VAL A 21 22.68 0.80 31.55
C VAL A 21 22.27 1.25 30.15
N LEU A 22 21.50 0.45 29.41
CA LEU A 22 20.97 0.81 28.10
C LEU A 22 20.04 2.03 28.19
N PHE A 23 19.16 2.05 29.19
CA PHE A 23 18.23 3.17 29.44
C PHE A 23 18.97 4.46 29.83
N LEU A 24 19.95 4.38 30.73
CA LEU A 24 20.81 5.52 31.07
C LEU A 24 21.62 5.99 29.84
N SER A 25 22.17 5.08 29.05
CA SER A 25 22.91 5.42 27.82
C SER A 25 22.04 6.16 26.79
N PHE A 26 20.76 5.77 26.69
CA PHE A 26 19.76 6.46 25.89
C PHE A 26 19.41 7.86 26.46
N MET A 27 19.16 7.95 27.77
CA MET A 27 18.82 9.20 28.45
C MET A 27 19.96 10.23 28.42
N PHE A 28 21.20 9.79 28.64
CA PHE A 28 22.37 10.68 28.63
C PHE A 28 22.87 11.03 27.23
N ARG A 29 22.14 10.64 26.16
CA ARG A 29 22.41 11.02 24.77
C ARG A 29 23.85 10.67 24.34
N PHE A 30 24.40 9.58 24.87
CA PHE A 30 25.67 9.00 24.43
C PHE A 30 25.52 8.13 23.18
N TRP A 31 24.27 7.85 22.75
CA TRP A 31 23.94 7.13 21.53
C TRP A 31 24.65 7.63 20.25
N PRO A 32 24.76 8.94 19.95
CA PRO A 32 25.55 9.41 18.80
C PRO A 32 27.04 9.00 18.90
N ILE A 33 27.64 9.04 20.10
CA ILE A 33 29.05 8.68 20.30
C ILE A 33 29.22 7.15 20.23
N THR A 34 28.30 6.37 20.78
CA THR A 34 28.36 4.91 20.71
C THR A 34 28.12 4.39 19.29
N ILE A 35 27.19 4.98 18.53
CA ILE A 35 27.01 4.68 17.10
C ILE A 35 28.28 5.02 16.33
N LEU A 36 28.85 6.21 16.53
CA LEU A 36 30.09 6.61 15.85
C LEU A 36 31.25 5.65 16.16
N ALA A 37 31.37 5.20 17.41
CA ALA A 37 32.38 4.22 17.82
C ALA A 37 32.18 2.86 17.15
N ILE A 38 30.93 2.38 17.03
CA ILE A 38 30.61 1.12 16.33
C ILE A 38 30.91 1.24 14.83
N ILE A 39 30.55 2.35 14.19
CA ILE A 39 30.85 2.61 12.78
C ILE A 39 32.38 2.63 12.57
N ALA A 40 33.12 3.34 13.43
CA ALA A 40 34.58 3.37 13.36
C ALA A 40 35.21 1.97 13.51
N LEU A 41 34.69 1.14 14.43
CA LEU A 41 35.11 -0.25 14.59
C LEU A 41 34.87 -1.08 13.31
N LEU A 42 33.69 -0.96 12.70
CA LEU A 42 33.36 -1.65 11.46
C LEU A 42 34.28 -1.23 10.31
N VAL A 43 34.54 0.07 10.16
CA VAL A 43 35.47 0.59 9.14
C VAL A 43 36.88 0.02 9.36
N VAL A 44 37.37 -0.04 10.60
CA VAL A 44 38.69 -0.62 10.91
C VAL A 44 38.73 -2.11 10.56
N LEU A 45 37.68 -2.88 10.85
CA LEU A 45 37.60 -4.30 10.52
C LEU A 45 37.58 -4.52 8.99
N VAL A 46 36.81 -3.74 8.26
CA VAL A 46 36.74 -3.80 6.79
C VAL A 46 38.10 -3.45 6.18
N VAL A 47 38.75 -2.37 6.62
CA VAL A 47 40.08 -1.98 6.14
C VAL A 47 41.11 -3.07 6.47
N ARG A 48 41.03 -3.69 7.64
CA ARG A 48 41.94 -4.78 8.04
C ARG A 48 41.69 -6.07 7.24
N ALA A 49 40.45 -6.33 6.84
CA ALA A 49 40.10 -7.43 5.94
C ALA A 49 40.60 -7.15 4.51
N CYS A 50 40.44 -5.93 4.00
CA CYS A 50 40.97 -5.52 2.70
C CYS A 50 42.51 -5.51 2.64
N LYS A 51 43.19 -5.20 3.76
CA LYS A 51 44.67 -5.23 3.84
C LYS A 51 45.26 -6.64 4.02
N LYS A 52 44.43 -7.68 4.19
CA LYS A 52 44.87 -9.09 4.42
C LYS A 52 45.07 -9.91 3.14
N GLN A 53 45.23 -9.28 1.99
CA GLN A 53 45.64 -9.95 0.75
C GLN A 53 46.83 -9.19 0.19
N PRO A 54 48.04 -9.79 0.14
CA PRO A 54 48.33 -10.90 -0.79
C PRO A 54 49.30 -11.99 -0.27
N GLN A 55 49.05 -13.25 -0.64
CA GLN A 55 50.12 -14.21 -0.92
C GLN A 55 49.67 -15.19 -2.00
N GLU A 56 50.09 -14.87 -3.21
CA GLU A 56 50.41 -15.81 -4.26
C GLU A 56 51.45 -16.80 -3.69
N ALA A 57 51.13 -18.08 -3.70
CA ALA A 57 52.08 -19.15 -3.49
C ALA A 57 51.86 -20.17 -4.61
N GLU A 58 52.84 -20.22 -5.50
CA GLU A 58 53.02 -21.16 -6.59
C GLU A 58 52.91 -22.62 -6.14
N GLU A 59 52.13 -23.37 -6.94
CA GLU A 59 52.51 -24.64 -7.56
C GLU A 59 53.03 -25.77 -6.66
N LYS A 60 52.20 -26.83 -6.52
CA LYS A 60 52.66 -28.22 -6.72
C LYS A 60 51.50 -29.20 -7.00
N ILE A 61 51.48 -29.62 -8.26
CA ILE A 61 51.25 -30.99 -8.77
C ILE A 61 49.82 -31.56 -8.69
N ALA A 62 49.24 -31.63 -9.90
CA ALA A 62 48.37 -32.67 -10.45
C ALA A 62 47.06 -33.03 -9.74
N GLU A 63 45.96 -32.55 -10.30
CA GLU A 63 44.94 -33.44 -10.88
C GLU A 63 44.12 -32.68 -11.94
N GLN A 64 43.60 -33.44 -12.89
CA GLN A 64 43.08 -33.06 -14.22
C GLN A 64 42.13 -31.86 -14.26
N PRO A 65 41.98 -31.20 -15.44
CA PRO A 65 40.97 -30.18 -15.64
C PRO A 65 39.58 -30.84 -15.57
N LYS A 66 38.98 -30.88 -14.37
CA LYS A 66 37.53 -30.87 -14.26
C LYS A 66 37.09 -29.49 -14.72
N GLU A 67 36.84 -29.42 -16.02
CA GLU A 67 35.66 -28.79 -16.60
C GLU A 67 34.81 -28.18 -15.50
N LYS A 68 34.94 -26.86 -15.30
CA LYS A 68 33.93 -26.11 -14.57
C LYS A 68 32.68 -26.30 -15.39
N GLU A 69 31.89 -27.31 -15.01
CA GLU A 69 30.48 -27.38 -15.28
C GLU A 69 29.99 -25.94 -15.24
N SER A 70 29.50 -25.47 -16.38
CA SER A 70 28.54 -24.38 -16.39
C SER A 70 27.56 -24.76 -15.29
N LYS A 71 27.62 -24.08 -14.15
CA LYS A 71 26.50 -24.08 -13.23
C LYS A 71 25.38 -23.62 -14.13
N LEU A 72 24.54 -24.55 -14.56
CA LEU A 72 23.30 -24.26 -15.26
C LEU A 72 22.71 -23.12 -14.46
N ILE A 73 22.70 -21.92 -15.06
CA ILE A 73 22.08 -20.75 -14.46
C ILE A 73 20.71 -21.29 -14.08
N THR A 74 20.47 -21.40 -12.78
CA THR A 74 19.25 -22.08 -12.33
C THR A 74 18.10 -21.27 -12.94
N ASP A 75 17.03 -21.89 -13.44
CA ASP A 75 15.94 -21.15 -14.10
C ASP A 75 15.44 -19.96 -13.26
N LYS A 76 15.56 -20.06 -11.94
CA LYS A 76 15.33 -18.98 -10.97
C LYS A 76 16.30 -17.81 -11.07
N GLU A 77 17.60 -18.07 -11.22
CA GLU A 77 18.63 -17.02 -11.37
C GLU A 77 18.49 -16.31 -12.72
N LEU A 78 18.13 -17.04 -13.78
CA LEU A 78 17.81 -16.46 -15.08
C LEU A 78 16.57 -15.56 -14.97
N PHE A 79 15.52 -16.05 -14.32
CA PHE A 79 14.29 -15.28 -14.09
C PHE A 79 14.51 -14.02 -13.25
N GLU A 80 15.36 -14.05 -12.21
CA GLU A 80 15.64 -12.86 -11.40
C GLU A 80 16.43 -11.81 -12.20
N LEU A 81 17.36 -12.25 -13.07
CA LEU A 81 18.07 -11.36 -13.98
C LEU A 81 17.09 -10.71 -14.98
N GLU A 82 16.20 -11.51 -15.58
CA GLU A 82 15.18 -11.07 -16.54
C GLU A 82 14.15 -10.14 -15.90
N TYR A 83 13.73 -10.42 -14.66
CA TYR A 83 12.82 -9.55 -13.90
C TYR A 83 13.44 -8.17 -13.60
N GLY A 84 14.75 -8.14 -13.32
CA GLY A 84 15.50 -6.89 -13.19
C GLY A 84 15.49 -6.08 -14.49
N VAL A 85 15.73 -6.74 -15.62
CA VAL A 85 15.66 -6.12 -16.95
C VAL A 85 14.25 -5.60 -17.24
N LEU A 86 13.21 -6.39 -16.98
CA LEU A 86 11.81 -6.01 -17.13
C LEU A 86 11.48 -4.74 -16.34
N THR A 87 11.81 -4.72 -15.05
CA THR A 87 11.58 -3.57 -14.16
C THR A 87 12.31 -2.31 -14.65
N SER A 88 13.54 -2.48 -15.12
CA SER A 88 14.32 -1.36 -15.69
C SER A 88 13.69 -0.83 -16.97
N LYS A 89 13.17 -1.71 -17.84
CA LYS A 89 12.55 -1.33 -19.10
C LYS A 89 11.20 -0.64 -18.89
N VAL A 90 10.39 -1.15 -17.96
CA VAL A 90 9.17 -0.49 -17.49
C VAL A 90 9.50 0.92 -17.01
N SER A 91 10.52 1.07 -16.15
CA SER A 91 10.91 2.39 -15.63
C SER A 91 11.32 3.36 -16.73
N GLN A 92 12.05 2.89 -17.73
CA GLN A 92 12.42 3.70 -18.90
C GLN A 92 11.20 4.14 -19.72
N LEU A 93 10.24 3.25 -19.94
CA LEU A 93 9.02 3.57 -20.69
C LEU A 93 8.15 4.57 -19.92
N VAL A 94 8.01 4.38 -18.61
CA VAL A 94 7.28 5.32 -17.74
C VAL A 94 7.94 6.69 -17.77
N GLU A 95 9.27 6.78 -17.69
CA GLU A 95 9.96 8.08 -17.73
C GLU A 95 9.81 8.78 -19.09
N GLN A 96 9.79 8.01 -20.19
CA GLN A 96 9.59 8.56 -21.54
C GLN A 96 8.17 9.10 -21.75
N GLU A 97 7.17 8.39 -21.26
CA GLU A 97 5.75 8.68 -21.50
C GLU A 97 5.15 9.62 -20.43
N TYR A 98 5.70 9.58 -19.21
CA TYR A 98 5.29 10.35 -18.04
C TYR A 98 6.51 10.85 -17.24
N PRO A 99 7.17 11.94 -17.68
CA PRO A 99 8.38 12.43 -17.01
C PRO A 99 8.11 12.81 -15.55
N GLY A 100 8.94 12.30 -14.64
CA GLY A 100 8.78 12.52 -13.19
C GLY A 100 7.66 11.73 -12.51
N ALA A 101 6.98 10.81 -13.21
CA ALA A 101 6.01 9.91 -12.60
C ALA A 101 6.69 8.78 -11.83
N GLN A 102 6.11 8.43 -10.68
CA GLN A 102 6.54 7.28 -9.89
C GLN A 102 5.60 6.12 -10.13
N TRP A 103 6.12 4.91 -10.27
CA TRP A 103 5.31 3.75 -10.57
C TRP A 103 5.48 2.65 -9.53
N ILE A 104 4.40 1.93 -9.23
CA ILE A 104 4.39 0.80 -8.30
C ILE A 104 3.56 -0.32 -8.93
N TRP A 105 3.99 -1.57 -8.79
CA TRP A 105 3.18 -2.72 -9.15
C TRP A 105 1.86 -2.75 -8.37
N GLU A 106 0.74 -2.97 -9.05
CA GLU A 106 -0.57 -2.97 -8.38
C GLU A 106 -0.74 -4.16 -7.43
N ARG A 107 -0.15 -5.32 -7.78
CA ARG A 107 -0.16 -6.52 -6.94
C ARG A 107 1.25 -6.85 -6.47
N PRO A 108 1.46 -7.25 -5.20
CA PRO A 108 2.79 -7.64 -4.73
C PRO A 108 3.29 -8.97 -5.33
N ASN A 109 2.39 -9.81 -5.86
CA ASN A 109 2.69 -11.14 -6.39
C ASN A 109 3.05 -11.16 -7.88
N VAL A 110 3.61 -10.08 -8.43
CA VAL A 110 3.91 -9.95 -9.87
C VAL A 110 4.75 -11.10 -10.42
N ARG A 111 5.72 -11.59 -9.65
CA ARG A 111 6.60 -12.69 -10.07
C ARG A 111 5.82 -13.95 -10.44
N LYS A 112 4.78 -14.28 -9.67
CA LYS A 112 3.92 -15.44 -9.93
C LYS A 112 3.00 -15.19 -11.12
N LEU A 113 2.50 -13.96 -11.26
CA LEU A 113 1.66 -13.56 -12.39
C LEU A 113 2.42 -13.69 -13.71
N LEU A 114 3.68 -13.22 -13.75
CA LEU A 114 4.56 -13.34 -14.91
C LEU A 114 4.84 -14.81 -15.28
N GLN A 115 5.08 -15.66 -14.28
CA GLN A 115 5.31 -17.10 -14.51
C GLN A 115 4.07 -17.81 -15.04
N ASN A 116 2.88 -17.39 -14.62
CA ASN A 116 1.61 -17.91 -15.08
C ASN A 116 1.16 -17.32 -16.43
N GLY A 117 1.87 -16.31 -16.96
CA GLY A 117 1.46 -15.56 -18.14
C GLY A 117 0.23 -14.67 -17.93
N GLU A 118 -0.05 -14.29 -16.68
CA GLU A 118 -1.17 -13.42 -16.33
C GLU A 118 -0.81 -11.94 -16.55
N ASP A 119 -1.83 -11.13 -16.85
CA ASP A 119 -1.66 -9.69 -17.07
C ASP A 119 -1.15 -8.97 -15.82
N VAL A 120 -0.17 -8.09 -16.02
CA VAL A 120 0.44 -7.31 -14.94
C VAL A 120 0.11 -5.82 -15.11
N PHE A 121 -0.27 -5.21 -14.00
CA PHE A 121 -0.69 -3.81 -13.94
C PHE A 121 0.22 -2.99 -13.04
N ILE A 122 0.38 -1.73 -13.42
CA ILE A 122 1.16 -0.72 -12.72
C ILE A 122 0.25 0.44 -12.34
N ARG A 123 0.48 0.99 -11.15
CA ARG A 123 -0.09 2.24 -10.69
C ARG A 123 0.93 3.36 -10.89
N LEU A 124 0.54 4.39 -11.63
CA LEU A 124 1.32 5.63 -11.77
C LEU A 124 0.84 6.67 -10.75
N ASN A 125 1.81 7.27 -10.06
CA ASN A 125 1.67 8.40 -9.16
C ASN A 125 2.35 9.64 -9.79
N LYS A 126 1.84 10.83 -9.50
CA LYS A 126 2.36 12.12 -10.00
C LYS A 126 2.27 12.33 -11.52
N ALA A 127 1.49 11.52 -12.24
CA ALA A 127 1.21 11.67 -13.66
C ALA A 127 -0.04 12.55 -13.95
N GLY A 128 -0.36 13.51 -13.07
CA GLY A 128 -1.61 14.28 -13.14
C GLY A 128 -2.86 13.55 -12.60
N GLY A 129 -2.66 12.55 -11.74
CA GLY A 129 -3.70 11.73 -11.11
C GLY A 129 -3.16 10.33 -10.80
N TYR A 130 -3.95 9.48 -10.14
CA TYR A 130 -3.70 8.05 -10.13
C TYR A 130 -4.11 7.50 -11.50
N ARG A 131 -3.26 6.68 -12.14
CA ARG A 131 -3.62 6.00 -13.40
C ARG A 131 -3.18 4.55 -13.33
N ARG A 132 -4.05 3.64 -13.79
CA ARG A 132 -3.76 2.22 -13.93
C ARG A 132 -3.29 1.96 -15.35
N VAL A 133 -2.15 1.31 -15.49
CA VAL A 133 -1.53 1.02 -16.78
C VAL A 133 -1.25 -0.47 -16.85
N LYS A 134 -1.75 -1.11 -17.91
CA LYS A 134 -1.44 -2.51 -18.20
C LYS A 134 -0.10 -2.56 -18.91
N VAL A 135 0.79 -3.42 -18.44
CA VAL A 135 2.10 -3.64 -19.09
C VAL A 135 1.91 -4.74 -20.12
N LEU A 136 2.11 -4.40 -21.39
CA LEU A 136 2.08 -5.39 -22.46
C LEU A 136 3.41 -6.14 -22.47
N ILE A 137 3.41 -7.35 -21.95
CA ILE A 137 4.59 -8.21 -21.83
C ILE A 137 4.44 -9.36 -22.82
N THR A 138 5.37 -9.48 -23.76
CA THR A 138 5.45 -10.61 -24.69
C THR A 138 6.84 -11.23 -24.56
N ASN A 139 6.93 -12.52 -24.25
CA ASN A 139 8.20 -13.23 -24.05
C ASN A 139 9.15 -12.53 -23.04
N LEU A 140 8.61 -12.00 -21.92
CA LEU A 140 9.34 -11.20 -20.92
C LEU A 140 9.92 -9.86 -21.42
N PHE A 141 9.60 -9.43 -22.64
CA PHE A 141 9.92 -8.09 -23.14
C PHE A 141 8.72 -7.16 -22.99
N VAL A 142 8.94 -5.97 -22.43
CA VAL A 142 7.92 -4.91 -22.36
C VAL A 142 7.80 -4.27 -23.74
N GLN A 143 6.65 -4.45 -24.38
CA GLN A 143 6.39 -3.94 -25.72
C GLN A 143 5.70 -2.56 -25.68
N GLY A 144 4.99 -2.26 -24.59
CA GLY A 144 4.30 -0.98 -24.43
C GLY A 144 3.51 -0.89 -23.13
N LEU A 145 2.97 0.30 -22.88
CA LEU A 145 2.11 0.64 -21.77
C LEU A 145 0.73 0.97 -22.33
N GLU A 146 -0.30 0.26 -21.87
CA GLU A 146 -1.68 0.54 -22.25
C GLU A 146 -2.38 1.21 -21.07
N VAL A 147 -2.75 2.48 -21.26
CA VAL A 147 -3.46 3.26 -20.23
C VAL A 147 -4.89 2.74 -20.17
N MET A 148 -5.21 2.04 -19.09
CA MET A 148 -6.57 1.60 -18.84
C MET A 148 -7.32 2.79 -18.22
N PRO A 149 -8.43 3.27 -18.81
CA PRO A 149 -9.37 4.09 -18.06
C PRO A 149 -9.81 3.30 -16.82
N TYR A 150 -10.18 3.99 -15.74
CA TYR A 150 -10.74 3.33 -14.55
C TYR A 150 -12.07 2.68 -14.92
N THR A 151 -12.03 1.45 -15.39
CA THR A 151 -13.22 0.61 -15.44
C THR A 151 -13.25 -0.19 -14.16
N ASN A 152 -14.32 0.01 -13.37
CA ASN A 152 -14.72 -0.89 -12.30
C ASN A 152 -15.11 -2.24 -12.93
N GLU A 153 -14.12 -3.01 -13.38
CA GLU A 153 -14.29 -4.28 -14.09
C GLU A 153 -13.93 -5.43 -13.15
N GLN A 154 -14.84 -5.71 -12.22
CA GLN A 154 -15.23 -7.11 -12.02
C GLN A 154 -16.57 -7.29 -12.73
N GLN A 155 -16.52 -8.10 -13.78
CA GLN A 155 -17.62 -8.52 -14.67
C GLN A 155 -18.00 -7.55 -15.78
N VAL A 156 -17.25 -7.58 -16.90
CA VAL A 156 -17.87 -7.74 -18.21
C VAL A 156 -16.94 -8.61 -19.06
N LYS A 157 -17.41 -9.82 -19.43
CA LYS A 157 -16.81 -10.55 -20.56
C LYS A 157 -17.29 -9.91 -21.87
N PRO A 158 -16.45 -9.86 -22.91
CA PRO A 158 -16.69 -9.05 -24.11
C PRO A 158 -17.94 -9.48 -24.86
N ILE A 159 -18.77 -8.51 -25.26
CA ILE A 159 -19.68 -8.68 -26.40
C ILE A 159 -19.13 -7.82 -27.53
N GLU A 160 -18.90 -8.49 -28.65
CA GLU A 160 -18.30 -8.02 -29.89
C GLU A 160 -18.88 -6.71 -30.41
N GLU A 161 -17.98 -5.92 -31.02
CA GLU A 161 -18.30 -4.85 -31.96
C GLU A 161 -19.34 -5.32 -32.99
N LYS A 162 -20.54 -4.74 -32.95
CA LYS A 162 -21.40 -4.59 -34.13
C LYS A 162 -22.07 -3.22 -34.08
N GLU A 163 -21.56 -2.34 -34.95
CA GLU A 163 -22.19 -1.25 -35.71
C GLU A 163 -23.23 -0.31 -35.05
N PRO A 164 -23.31 0.97 -35.49
CA PRO A 164 -23.81 2.06 -34.67
C PRO A 164 -25.34 2.09 -34.66
N SER A 165 -25.96 1.56 -33.62
CA SER A 165 -27.38 1.72 -33.35
C SER A 165 -27.62 2.80 -32.29
N VAL A 166 -28.05 3.97 -32.79
CA VAL A 166 -28.80 5.06 -32.13
C VAL A 166 -28.86 4.98 -30.60
N VAL A 167 -28.04 5.82 -29.96
CA VAL A 167 -28.05 6.08 -28.52
C VAL A 167 -29.42 6.64 -28.14
N ALA A 168 -30.27 5.80 -27.55
CA ALA A 168 -31.27 6.30 -26.61
C ALA A 168 -30.51 6.61 -25.33
N ASP A 169 -30.45 7.89 -24.95
CA ASP A 169 -29.87 8.36 -23.70
C ASP A 169 -30.60 7.70 -22.51
N GLU A 170 -30.14 6.52 -22.09
CA GLU A 170 -30.36 6.07 -20.71
C GLU A 170 -29.45 6.92 -19.82
N PRO A 171 -30.00 7.66 -18.85
CA PRO A 171 -29.18 8.53 -18.02
C PRO A 171 -28.18 7.66 -17.26
N LEU A 172 -26.89 7.93 -17.51
CA LEU A 172 -25.77 7.41 -16.73
C LEU A 172 -26.14 7.49 -15.26
N LYS A 173 -26.37 6.34 -14.61
CA LYS A 173 -26.74 6.26 -13.20
C LYS A 173 -25.56 6.78 -12.37
N VAL A 174 -25.61 8.05 -12.00
CA VAL A 174 -24.59 8.71 -11.18
C VAL A 174 -24.56 8.00 -9.83
N ASN A 175 -23.37 7.54 -9.42
CA ASN A 175 -23.20 6.93 -8.09
C ASN A 175 -22.99 8.02 -7.04
N TYR A 176 -23.98 8.19 -6.16
CA TYR A 176 -23.97 9.19 -5.09
C TYR A 176 -23.38 8.69 -3.76
N GLU A 177 -22.92 7.44 -3.68
CA GLU A 177 -22.41 6.82 -2.45
C GLU A 177 -21.22 7.56 -1.86
N LEU A 178 -20.21 7.91 -2.68
CA LEU A 178 -19.02 8.61 -2.18
C LEU A 178 -19.36 10.01 -1.65
N MET A 179 -20.26 10.73 -2.34
CA MET A 179 -20.70 12.05 -1.91
C MET A 179 -21.53 11.97 -0.63
N ALA A 180 -22.39 10.95 -0.50
CA ALA A 180 -23.16 10.71 0.72
C ALA A 180 -22.25 10.40 1.91
N PHE A 181 -21.22 9.58 1.69
CA PHE A 181 -20.21 9.25 2.70
C PHE A 181 -19.46 10.50 3.15
N ASP A 182 -18.88 11.26 2.21
CA ASP A 182 -18.11 12.47 2.51
C ASP A 182 -18.99 13.51 3.24
N TRP A 183 -20.25 13.68 2.80
CA TRP A 183 -21.16 14.60 3.46
C TRP A 183 -21.49 14.14 4.89
N ALA A 184 -21.80 12.85 5.08
CA ALA A 184 -22.13 12.30 6.39
C ALA A 184 -20.94 12.43 7.37
N GLU A 185 -19.72 12.10 6.95
CA GLU A 185 -18.53 12.23 7.81
C GLU A 185 -18.27 13.68 8.26
N ASN A 186 -18.50 14.65 7.36
CA ASN A 186 -18.28 16.06 7.68
C ASN A 186 -19.37 16.64 8.61
N HIS A 187 -20.57 16.08 8.61
CA HIS A 187 -21.72 16.65 9.34
C HIS A 187 -22.15 15.81 10.54
N ILE A 188 -21.66 14.58 10.72
CA ILE A 188 -22.09 13.68 11.81
C ILE A 188 -21.87 14.26 13.21
N ALA A 189 -20.77 14.98 13.43
CA ALA A 189 -20.47 15.58 14.73
C ALA A 189 -21.48 16.68 15.10
N GLU A 190 -21.78 17.57 14.15
CA GLU A 190 -22.77 18.63 14.32
C GLU A 190 -24.18 18.04 14.46
N LEU A 191 -24.53 17.04 13.64
CA LEU A 191 -25.83 16.36 13.71
C LEU A 191 -26.04 15.70 15.06
N ASN A 192 -25.02 15.05 15.61
CA ASN A 192 -25.11 14.46 16.95
C ASN A 192 -25.32 15.53 18.04
N GLU A 193 -24.65 16.68 17.94
CA GLU A 193 -24.89 17.80 18.86
C GLU A 193 -26.32 18.33 18.74
N ARG A 194 -26.81 18.54 17.51
CA ARG A 194 -28.19 18.98 17.23
C ARG A 194 -29.21 17.96 17.74
N CYS A 195 -28.98 16.66 17.55
CA CYS A 195 -29.79 15.58 18.09
C CYS A 195 -29.84 15.64 19.63
N ASN A 196 -28.68 15.73 20.29
CA ASN A 196 -28.61 15.80 21.75
C ASN A 196 -29.32 17.03 22.32
N ASN A 197 -29.15 18.20 21.67
CA ASN A 197 -29.85 19.42 22.05
C ASN A 197 -31.37 19.28 21.88
N ALA A 198 -31.82 18.66 20.78
CA ALA A 198 -33.23 18.41 20.54
C ALA A 198 -33.83 17.42 21.56
N ILE A 199 -33.10 16.38 21.97
CA ILE A 199 -33.50 15.49 23.07
C ILE A 199 -33.62 16.28 24.38
N GLY A 200 -32.64 17.16 24.67
CA GLY A 200 -32.66 18.04 25.84
C GLY A 200 -33.84 19.01 25.87
N ASP A 201 -34.28 19.47 24.70
CA ASP A 201 -35.45 20.34 24.51
C ASP A 201 -36.79 19.56 24.56
N GLY A 202 -36.76 18.22 24.64
CA GLY A 202 -37.96 17.38 24.60
C GLY A 202 -38.59 17.24 23.21
N LYS A 203 -37.80 17.38 22.14
CA LYS A 203 -38.23 17.16 20.75
C LYS A 203 -37.97 15.71 20.34
N ASP A 204 -38.90 15.14 19.58
CA ASP A 204 -38.83 13.73 19.15
C ASP A 204 -38.20 13.56 17.76
N SER A 205 -37.91 14.66 17.05
CA SER A 205 -37.28 14.59 15.72
C SER A 205 -36.57 15.88 15.33
N ILE A 206 -35.60 15.76 14.44
CA ILE A 206 -34.95 16.86 13.73
C ILE A 206 -35.16 16.72 12.22
N LEU A 207 -35.28 17.85 11.51
CA LEU A 207 -35.42 17.89 10.06
C LEU A 207 -34.20 18.58 9.45
N LEU A 208 -33.50 17.86 8.59
CA LEU A 208 -32.48 18.38 7.69
C LEU A 208 -33.18 18.92 6.46
N THR A 209 -33.05 20.21 6.20
CA THR A 209 -33.72 20.85 5.05
C THR A 209 -32.92 20.67 3.76
N ALA A 210 -33.58 20.80 2.62
CA ALA A 210 -32.93 20.74 1.30
C ALA A 210 -31.77 21.75 1.12
N GLU A 211 -31.76 22.85 1.88
CA GLU A 211 -30.69 23.86 1.84
C GLU A 211 -29.38 23.36 2.50
N GLU A 212 -29.50 22.45 3.47
CA GLU A 212 -28.36 21.86 4.18
C GLU A 212 -27.86 20.56 3.52
N LEU A 213 -28.64 20.03 2.57
CA LEU A 213 -28.36 18.79 1.87
C LEU A 213 -27.74 19.05 0.48
N PRO A 214 -26.96 18.10 -0.06
CA PRO A 214 -26.52 18.11 -1.46
C PRO A 214 -27.70 17.93 -2.43
N VAL A 215 -27.42 17.41 -3.64
CA VAL A 215 -28.45 17.14 -4.65
C VAL A 215 -29.54 16.19 -4.15
N GLN A 216 -30.80 16.44 -4.55
CA GLN A 216 -31.95 15.63 -4.13
C GLN A 216 -31.80 14.14 -4.46
N GLU A 217 -31.13 13.83 -5.57
CA GLU A 217 -30.88 12.47 -6.03
C GLU A 217 -29.95 11.68 -5.08
N SER A 218 -29.17 12.36 -4.23
CA SER A 218 -28.28 11.71 -3.25
C SER A 218 -28.90 11.48 -1.88
N TRP A 219 -30.10 12.01 -1.61
CA TRP A 219 -30.71 11.92 -0.28
C TRP A 219 -30.95 10.49 0.16
N ALA A 220 -31.22 9.58 -0.79
CA ALA A 220 -31.34 8.15 -0.51
C ALA A 220 -30.02 7.56 0.01
N SER A 221 -28.91 7.86 -0.68
CA SER A 221 -27.57 7.42 -0.26
C SER A 221 -27.16 8.05 1.07
N ILE A 222 -27.50 9.32 1.31
CA ILE A 222 -27.23 9.99 2.60
C ILE A 222 -28.01 9.32 3.73
N CYS A 223 -29.27 8.96 3.53
CA CYS A 223 -30.05 8.24 4.53
C CYS A 223 -29.43 6.88 4.89
N GLU A 224 -28.87 6.17 3.91
CA GLU A 224 -28.17 4.90 4.14
C GLU A 224 -26.89 5.11 4.96
N GLU A 225 -26.09 6.12 4.64
CA GLU A 225 -24.86 6.43 5.39
C GLU A 225 -25.15 6.92 6.80
N LEU A 226 -26.17 7.76 7.01
CA LEU A 226 -26.57 8.18 8.36
C LEU A 226 -27.03 6.99 9.22
N LYS A 227 -27.72 6.01 8.63
CA LYS A 227 -28.08 4.76 9.32
C LYS A 227 -26.86 3.91 9.66
N ARG A 228 -25.82 3.90 8.81
CA ARG A 228 -24.54 3.23 9.10
C ARG A 228 -23.78 3.89 10.26
N MET A 229 -24.02 5.17 10.50
CA MET A 229 -23.42 5.96 11.57
C MET A 229 -24.28 6.00 12.86
N ASP A 230 -25.13 4.99 13.07
CA ASP A 230 -25.99 4.81 14.25
C ASP A 230 -27.12 5.84 14.47
N LEU A 231 -27.41 6.71 13.49
CA LEU A 231 -28.62 7.54 13.53
C LEU A 231 -29.83 6.65 13.19
N SER A 232 -30.54 6.25 14.23
CA SER A 232 -31.33 5.00 14.23
C SER A 232 -32.67 5.06 13.49
N ALA A 233 -33.16 6.24 13.10
CA ALA A 233 -34.47 6.37 12.43
C ALA A 233 -34.51 7.55 11.43
N VAL A 234 -33.77 7.40 10.34
CA VAL A 234 -33.68 8.38 9.24
C VAL A 234 -34.69 8.06 8.12
N GLU A 235 -35.57 9.01 7.82
CA GLU A 235 -36.61 8.93 6.78
C GLU A 235 -36.50 10.09 5.80
N MET A 236 -36.73 9.80 4.51
CA MET A 236 -36.80 10.84 3.47
C MET A 236 -38.18 11.49 3.46
N VAL A 237 -38.22 12.81 3.45
CA VAL A 237 -39.42 13.64 3.37
C VAL A 237 -39.28 14.58 2.16
N PRO A 238 -40.36 15.06 1.53
CA PRO A 238 -40.23 15.99 0.40
C PRO A 238 -39.43 17.26 0.71
N GLU A 239 -39.38 17.66 1.98
CA GLU A 239 -38.69 18.85 2.49
C GLU A 239 -37.21 18.59 2.84
N GLY A 240 -36.76 17.32 2.85
CA GLY A 240 -35.39 16.92 3.17
C GLY A 240 -35.30 15.57 3.88
N ILE A 241 -34.50 15.46 4.94
CA ILE A 241 -34.27 14.21 5.68
C ILE A 241 -34.70 14.38 7.14
N LYS A 242 -35.66 13.58 7.59
CA LYS A 242 -36.14 13.58 8.97
C LYS A 242 -35.40 12.50 9.78
N ILE A 243 -34.83 12.89 10.91
CA ILE A 243 -34.20 11.98 11.86
C ILE A 243 -35.09 11.92 13.11
N THR A 244 -35.64 10.75 13.40
CA THR A 244 -36.42 10.51 14.62
C THR A 244 -35.47 10.15 15.75
N LEU A 245 -35.63 10.82 16.88
CA LEU A 245 -34.81 10.65 18.07
C LEU A 245 -35.48 9.59 18.94
N LEU A 246 -34.86 8.42 19.06
CA LEU A 246 -35.31 7.39 19.99
C LEU A 246 -34.83 7.79 21.39
N GLN A 247 -35.78 7.95 22.32
CA GLN A 247 -35.50 8.17 23.74
C GLN A 247 -35.02 6.91 24.44
#